data_AF-G9K7A8-F1
#
_entry.id   AF-G9K7A8-F1
#
_cell.length_a   1.000
_cell.length_b   1.000
_cell.length_c   1.000
_cell.angle_alpha   90.00
_cell.angle_beta   90.00
_cell.angle_gamma   90.00
#
_symmetry.space_group_name_H-M   'P 1'
#
loop_
_entity.id
_entity.type
_entity.pdbx_description
1 polymer ?
#
loop_
_entity_poly.entity_id
_entity_poly.type
_entity_poly.pdbx_seq_one_letter_code
_entity_poly.pdbx_strand_id
1 'polypeptide(L)'
;LKHLIIENFIPLEEKSKIMNRSFFDEEEDHWKLHPITRLENQQMMKRPVSAVGYKRPLSQHARMSMMIRPEARYRAENIVLLELDMPSRTTRDYEGPAIAPKVQAALDAALQDEDEIQVDASSFESTTNKKSKARPKSGRKSGSSSSSSGTPASQLYPQSRGLVP
;
A
#
# COMPACT_ATOMS: atom_id res chain seq x y z
N LEU A 1 13.17 20.20 -7.88
CA LEU A 1 12.03 20.14 -6.93
C LEU A 1 12.30 20.89 -5.63
N LYS A 2 13.34 20.56 -4.84
CA LYS A 2 13.65 21.21 -3.55
C LYS A 2 13.78 22.74 -3.64
N HIS A 3 14.47 23.26 -4.66
CA HIS A 3 14.57 24.70 -4.93
C HIS A 3 13.22 25.36 -5.23
N LEU A 4 12.36 24.71 -6.04
CA LEU A 4 11.04 25.24 -6.39
C LEU A 4 10.12 25.36 -5.16
N ILE A 5 10.23 24.41 -4.22
CA ILE A 5 9.51 24.46 -2.94
C ILE A 5 10.01 25.64 -2.09
N ILE A 6 11.32 25.83 -2.01
CA ILE A 6 11.93 26.95 -1.27
C ILE A 6 11.48 28.30 -1.83
N GLU A 7 11.28 28.42 -3.15
CA GLU A 7 10.87 29.67 -3.77
C GLU A 7 9.39 30.01 -3.61
N ASN A 8 8.51 29.01 -3.54
CA ASN A 8 7.06 29.22 -3.57
C ASN A 8 6.36 29.02 -2.22
N PHE A 9 6.97 28.28 -1.28
CA PHE A 9 6.32 27.87 -0.03
C PHE A 9 7.04 28.34 1.24
N ILE A 10 8.21 28.98 1.12
CA ILE A 10 8.98 29.46 2.27
C ILE A 10 8.97 31.00 2.29
N PRO A 11 8.62 31.64 3.42
CA PRO A 11 8.73 33.09 3.58
C PRO A 11 10.14 33.60 3.28
N LEU A 12 10.24 34.82 2.74
CA LEU A 12 11.51 35.40 2.29
C LEU A 12 12.59 35.45 3.39
N GLU A 13 12.18 35.67 4.65
CA GLU A 13 13.11 35.68 5.79
C GLU A 13 13.78 34.32 6.03
N GLU A 14 13.04 33.22 5.82
CA GLU A 14 13.51 31.86 6.03
C GLU A 14 14.21 31.31 4.78
N LYS A 15 13.81 31.76 3.58
CA LYS A 15 14.43 31.38 2.30
C LYS A 15 15.94 31.60 2.32
N SER A 16 16.38 32.80 2.70
CA SER A 16 17.81 33.15 2.74
C SER A 16 18.59 32.31 3.76
N LYS A 17 17.97 32.01 4.92
CA LYS A 17 18.60 31.18 5.96
C LYS A 17 18.82 29.74 5.48
N ILE A 18 17.84 29.17 4.77
CA ILE A 18 17.91 27.79 4.28
C ILE A 18 18.90 27.68 3.11
N MET A 19 18.83 28.61 2.16
CA MET A 19 19.66 28.57 0.95
C MET A 19 21.15 28.74 1.25
N ASN A 20 21.50 29.59 2.23
CA ASN A 20 22.89 29.76 2.68
C ASN A 20 23.44 28.56 3.47
N ARG A 21 22.57 27.71 4.01
CA ARG A 21 22.95 26.58 4.87
C ARG A 21 22.89 25.24 4.14
N SER A 22 22.16 25.15 3.04
CA SER A 22 22.01 23.92 2.28
C SER A 22 23.25 23.62 1.45
N PHE A 23 23.83 22.44 1.64
CA PHE A 23 24.86 21.89 0.79
C PHE A 23 24.45 20.50 0.31
N PHE A 24 24.92 20.13 -0.87
CA PHE A 24 24.72 18.80 -1.40
C PHE A 24 25.88 17.91 -0.96
N ASP A 25 25.56 16.76 -0.40
CA ASP A 25 26.53 15.75 0.03
C ASP A 25 26.59 14.68 -1.05
N GLU A 26 27.69 14.66 -1.81
CA GLU A 26 27.87 13.75 -2.95
C GLU A 26 28.06 12.28 -2.52
N GLU A 27 28.54 12.02 -1.29
CA GLU A 27 28.79 10.67 -0.81
C GLU A 27 27.48 9.96 -0.44
N GLU A 28 26.57 10.68 0.20
CA GLU A 28 25.29 10.14 0.68
C GLU A 28 24.11 10.48 -0.27
N ASP A 29 24.38 11.12 -1.41
CA ASP A 29 23.41 11.53 -2.46
C ASP A 29 22.18 12.26 -1.90
N HIS A 30 22.38 13.17 -0.94
CA HIS A 30 21.30 13.95 -0.36
C HIS A 30 21.69 15.40 -0.05
N TRP A 31 20.70 16.18 0.40
CA TRP A 31 20.91 17.56 0.80
C TRP A 31 21.00 17.64 2.32
N LYS A 32 22.12 18.15 2.84
CA LYS A 32 22.34 18.46 4.26
C LYS A 32 22.23 19.96 4.51
N LEU A 33 21.97 20.33 5.77
CA LEU A 33 21.93 21.71 6.22
C LEU A 33 23.03 21.92 7.26
N HIS A 34 23.85 22.96 7.09
CA HIS A 34 24.74 23.41 8.15
C HIS A 34 23.95 23.80 9.41
N PRO A 35 24.46 23.58 10.62
CA PRO A 35 23.83 24.05 11.84
C PRO A 35 23.52 25.57 11.80
N ILE A 36 22.45 26.01 12.47
CA ILE A 36 22.11 27.46 12.57
C ILE A 36 23.18 28.22 13.37
N THR A 37 23.88 27.52 14.26
CA THR A 37 24.87 28.10 15.16
C THR A 37 26.09 28.60 14.40
N ARG A 38 26.51 29.84 14.68
CA ARG A 38 27.70 30.50 14.09
C ARG A 38 29.04 29.88 14.51
N LEU A 39 29.04 28.92 15.42
CA LEU A 39 30.23 28.23 15.91
C LEU A 39 30.13 26.74 15.59
N GLU A 40 31.09 26.24 14.82
CA GLU A 40 31.22 24.85 14.38
C GLU A 40 31.14 23.81 15.52
N ASN A 41 31.49 24.24 16.75
CA ASN A 41 31.56 23.40 17.94
C ASN A 41 30.46 23.64 18.98
N GLN A 42 29.48 24.52 18.74
CA GLN A 42 28.34 24.69 19.63
C GLN A 42 27.16 23.83 19.18
N GLN A 43 27.17 22.56 19.62
CA GLN A 43 25.92 21.82 19.75
C GLN A 43 24.96 22.65 20.61
N MET A 44 23.72 22.85 20.15
CA MET A 44 22.70 23.54 20.94
C MET A 44 22.67 22.90 22.32
N MET A 45 22.88 23.69 23.38
CA MET A 45 22.89 23.18 24.75
C MET A 45 21.61 22.38 24.99
N LYS A 46 21.77 21.10 25.31
CA LYS A 46 20.62 20.27 25.69
C LYS A 46 20.02 20.89 26.94
N ARG A 47 18.69 21.07 26.94
CA ARG A 47 17.99 21.57 28.12
C ARG A 47 18.27 20.61 29.29
N PRO A 48 18.66 21.11 30.47
CA PRO A 48 18.95 20.25 31.61
C PRO A 48 17.69 19.48 32.02
N VAL A 49 17.87 18.20 32.33
CA VAL A 49 16.79 17.33 32.79
C VAL A 49 16.72 17.40 34.32
N SER A 50 15.51 17.32 34.88
CA SER A 50 15.36 17.24 36.34
C SER A 50 16.02 15.98 36.90
N ALA A 51 16.37 15.99 38.19
CA ALA A 51 16.92 14.82 38.89
C ALA A 51 16.03 13.55 38.81
N VAL A 52 14.75 13.71 38.47
CA VAL A 52 13.76 12.64 38.34
C VAL A 52 13.51 12.28 36.87
N GLY A 53 14.31 12.79 35.92
CA GLY A 53 14.21 12.45 34.50
C GLY A 53 13.16 13.24 33.71
N TYR A 54 12.42 14.16 34.33
CA TYR A 54 11.45 15.02 33.63
C TYR A 54 12.09 16.23 32.96
N LYS A 55 11.47 16.72 31.87
CA LYS A 55 11.88 17.92 31.10
C LYS A 55 11.87 19.24 31.89
N ARG A 56 11.21 19.25 33.07
CA ARG A 56 11.15 20.38 34.00
C ARG A 56 11.15 19.86 35.44
N PRO A 57 11.70 20.61 36.42
CA PRO A 57 11.61 20.22 37.82
C PRO A 57 10.15 20.24 38.29
N LEU A 58 9.78 19.25 39.10
CA LEU A 58 8.46 19.12 39.70
C LEU A 58 8.57 19.09 41.23
N SER A 59 7.60 19.71 41.91
CA SER A 59 7.49 19.63 43.37
C SER A 59 7.05 18.23 43.81
N GLN A 60 7.31 17.88 45.08
CA GLN A 60 6.82 16.64 45.67
C GLN A 60 5.29 16.54 45.60
N HIS A 61 4.59 17.65 45.86
CA HIS A 61 3.13 17.72 45.72
C HIS A 61 2.67 17.38 44.31
N ALA A 62 3.28 17.97 43.27
CA ALA A 62 2.91 17.68 41.89
C ALA A 62 3.11 16.21 41.51
N ARG A 63 4.19 15.58 42.00
CA ARG A 63 4.45 14.14 41.79
C ARG A 63 3.38 13.27 42.44
N MET A 64 3.02 13.55 43.69
CA MET A 64 1.97 12.80 44.40
C MET A 64 0.61 13.00 43.74
N SER A 65 0.24 14.23 43.39
CA SER A 65 -1.03 14.55 42.74
C SER A 65 -1.18 13.86 41.38
N MET A 66 -0.09 13.71 40.61
CA MET A 66 -0.12 13.00 39.32
C MET A 66 -0.51 11.51 39.45
N MET A 67 -0.18 10.88 40.59
CA MET A 67 -0.53 9.47 40.86
C MET A 67 -1.99 9.30 41.28
N ILE A 68 -2.57 10.34 41.88
CA ILE A 68 -3.93 10.31 42.42
C ILE A 68 -4.95 10.80 41.39
N ARG A 69 -4.59 11.85 40.62
CA ARG A 69 -5.46 12.47 39.62
C ARG A 69 -4.69 12.69 38.32
N PRO A 70 -5.25 12.28 37.17
CA PRO A 70 -4.67 12.58 35.86
C PRO A 70 -4.95 14.03 35.42
N GLU A 71 -4.73 15.01 36.30
CA GLU A 71 -4.86 16.42 35.94
C GLU A 71 -3.64 16.92 35.17
N ALA A 72 -3.86 17.58 34.03
CA ALA A 72 -2.80 18.16 33.20
C ALA A 72 -1.94 19.20 33.95
N ARG A 73 -2.50 19.87 34.96
CA ARG A 73 -1.82 20.88 35.80
C ARG A 73 -0.52 20.35 36.43
N TYR A 74 -0.52 19.09 36.87
CA TYR A 74 0.61 18.50 37.60
C TYR A 74 1.56 17.69 36.71
N ARG A 75 1.26 17.52 35.41
CA ARG A 75 2.05 16.73 34.45
C ARG A 75 3.38 17.40 34.13
N ALA A 76 4.46 16.64 34.00
CA ALA A 76 5.74 17.19 33.55
C ALA A 76 5.68 17.76 32.12
N GLU A 77 4.77 17.24 31.31
CA GLU A 77 4.61 17.59 29.91
C GLU A 77 3.34 18.42 29.69
N ASN A 78 3.32 19.23 28.62
CA ASN A 78 2.15 20.00 28.23
C ASN A 78 1.27 19.19 27.25
N ILE A 79 0.88 18.00 27.68
CA ILE A 79 0.00 17.10 26.93
C ILE A 79 -1.16 16.69 27.81
N VAL A 80 -2.36 16.69 27.24
CA VAL A 80 -3.56 16.17 27.89
C VAL A 80 -3.74 14.73 27.41
N LEU A 81 -3.73 13.78 28.33
CA LEU A 81 -4.05 12.39 28.03
C LEU A 81 -5.57 12.25 28.08
N LEU A 82 -6.18 12.02 26.93
CA LEU A 82 -7.62 11.80 26.80
C LEU A 82 -7.88 10.30 26.60
N GLU A 83 -8.92 9.79 27.24
CA GLU A 83 -9.44 8.46 26.95
C GLU A 83 -10.22 8.56 25.63
N LEU A 84 -9.77 7.82 24.62
CA LEU A 84 -10.47 7.77 23.33
C LEU A 84 -11.61 6.76 23.43
N ASP A 85 -12.84 7.23 23.23
CA ASP A 85 -13.98 6.34 23.02
C ASP A 85 -13.89 5.78 21.59
N MET A 86 -13.55 4.49 21.48
CA MET A 86 -13.45 3.83 20.19
C MET A 86 -14.87 3.54 19.68
N PRO A 87 -15.25 4.05 18.50
CA PRO A 87 -16.58 3.78 17.96
C PRO A 87 -16.79 2.28 17.76
N SER A 88 -18.02 1.81 17.98
CA SER A 88 -18.41 0.44 17.66
C SER A 88 -18.08 0.14 16.19
N ARG A 89 -17.57 -1.06 15.90
CA ARG A 89 -17.26 -1.50 14.55
C ARG A 89 -18.46 -1.30 13.61
N THR A 90 -18.28 -0.48 12.59
CA THR A 90 -19.32 -0.16 11.58
C THR A 90 -19.21 -1.00 10.31
N THR A 91 -18.17 -1.83 10.18
CA THR A 91 -17.91 -2.63 8.99
C THR A 91 -18.55 -4.01 9.09
N ARG A 92 -19.34 -4.37 8.08
CA ARG A 92 -19.77 -5.76 7.85
C ARG A 92 -18.57 -6.57 7.37
N ASP A 93 -18.38 -7.78 7.91
CA ASP A 93 -17.38 -8.71 7.39
C ASP A 93 -17.71 -9.11 5.95
N TYR A 94 -16.69 -9.20 5.10
CA TYR A 94 -16.88 -9.62 3.71
C TYR A 94 -17.30 -11.09 3.67
N GLU A 95 -18.50 -11.32 3.16
CA GLU A 95 -18.97 -12.65 2.82
C GLU A 95 -18.68 -12.86 1.33
N GLY A 96 -17.81 -13.82 1.03
CA GLY A 96 -17.47 -14.17 -0.35
C GLY A 96 -18.71 -14.59 -1.14
N PRO A 97 -18.72 -14.40 -2.48
CA PRO A 97 -19.82 -14.88 -3.31
C PRO A 97 -20.03 -16.38 -3.10
N ALA A 98 -21.29 -16.82 -2.99
CA ALA A 98 -21.62 -18.23 -2.93
C ALA A 98 -21.23 -18.90 -4.27
N ILE A 99 -20.12 -19.62 -4.28
CA ILE A 99 -19.63 -20.34 -5.46
C ILE A 99 -20.42 -21.64 -5.59
N ALA A 100 -20.88 -21.97 -6.80
CA ALA A 100 -21.53 -23.26 -7.04
C ALA A 100 -20.53 -24.40 -6.78
N PRO A 101 -20.92 -25.53 -6.14
CA PRO A 101 -20.00 -26.61 -5.78
C PRO A 101 -19.20 -27.16 -6.96
N LYS A 102 -19.76 -27.13 -8.18
CA LYS A 102 -19.08 -27.54 -9.41
C LYS A 102 -17.94 -26.61 -9.82
N VAL A 103 -18.14 -25.30 -9.64
CA VAL A 103 -17.13 -24.29 -9.99
C VAL A 103 -15.98 -24.34 -8.99
N GLN A 104 -16.28 -24.55 -7.70
CA GLN A 104 -15.28 -24.77 -6.66
C GLN A 104 -14.44 -26.02 -6.94
N ALA A 105 -15.07 -27.16 -7.25
CA ALA A 105 -14.35 -28.39 -7.58
C ALA A 105 -13.45 -28.26 -8.81
N ALA A 106 -13.88 -27.50 -9.82
CA ALA A 106 -13.06 -27.26 -11.01
C ALA A 106 -11.85 -26.35 -10.72
N LEU A 107 -12.03 -25.33 -9.88
CA LEU A 107 -10.95 -24.48 -9.39
C LEU A 107 -9.94 -25.28 -8.55
N ASP A 108 -10.44 -26.11 -7.63
CA ASP A 108 -9.60 -26.94 -6.77
C ASP A 108 -8.81 -27.98 -7.59
N ALA A 109 -9.42 -28.57 -8.61
CA ALA A 109 -8.73 -29.48 -9.53
C ALA A 109 -7.67 -28.77 -10.37
N ALA A 110 -7.95 -27.55 -10.84
CA ALA A 110 -6.98 -26.75 -11.60
C ALA A 110 -5.80 -26.23 -10.76
N LEU A 111 -5.97 -26.15 -9.43
CA LEU A 111 -4.92 -25.77 -8.48
C LEU A 111 -4.12 -26.97 -7.96
N GLN A 112 -4.54 -28.20 -8.24
CA GLN A 112 -3.75 -29.37 -7.91
C GLN A 112 -2.62 -29.50 -8.93
N ASP A 113 -1.38 -29.49 -8.44
CA ASP A 113 -0.20 -29.76 -9.26
C ASP A 113 -0.27 -31.23 -9.72
N GLU A 114 -0.57 -31.45 -11.00
CA GLU A 114 -0.68 -32.80 -11.58
C GLU A 114 0.73 -33.43 -11.75
N ASP A 115 0.91 -34.66 -11.28
CA ASP A 115 2.15 -35.43 -11.49
C ASP A 115 2.38 -35.69 -12.99
N GLU A 116 3.64 -35.58 -13.45
CA GLU A 116 4.03 -35.74 -14.86
C GLU A 116 3.69 -37.16 -15.39
N ILE A 117 2.65 -37.26 -16.22
CA ILE A 117 2.20 -38.53 -16.82
C ILE A 117 3.22 -38.97 -17.88
N GLN A 118 4.08 -39.94 -17.54
CA GLN A 118 4.98 -40.59 -18.51
C GLN A 118 4.18 -41.58 -19.38
N VAL A 119 3.94 -41.23 -20.63
CA VAL A 119 3.25 -42.10 -21.61
C VAL A 119 4.27 -43.00 -22.30
N ASP A 120 4.26 -44.31 -22.00
CA ASP A 120 5.08 -45.29 -22.71
C ASP A 120 4.45 -45.62 -24.09
N ALA A 121 5.13 -45.22 -25.15
CA ALA A 121 4.70 -45.41 -26.54
C ALA A 121 5.05 -46.81 -27.10
N SER A 122 5.57 -47.73 -26.30
CA SER A 122 6.07 -49.04 -26.77
C SER A 122 4.98 -50.03 -27.24
N SER A 123 3.69 -49.75 -27.04
CA SER A 123 2.60 -50.71 -27.34
C SER A 123 2.00 -50.62 -28.75
N PHE A 124 2.54 -49.83 -29.69
CA PHE A 124 1.96 -49.69 -31.03
C PHE A 124 2.88 -50.16 -32.16
N GLU A 125 3.12 -51.47 -32.25
CA GLU A 125 3.53 -52.10 -33.51
C GLU A 125 2.58 -53.25 -33.87
N SER A 126 2.32 -53.36 -35.18
CA SER A 126 1.55 -54.38 -35.89
C SER A 126 0.03 -54.17 -36.05
N THR A 127 -0.37 -53.58 -37.18
CA THR A 127 -0.98 -54.32 -38.30
C THR A 127 -1.24 -53.38 -39.46
N THR A 128 -0.46 -53.57 -40.53
CA THR A 128 -0.71 -52.97 -41.84
C THR A 128 -2.02 -53.51 -42.40
N ASN A 129 -3.01 -52.66 -42.64
CA ASN A 129 -3.99 -52.94 -43.68
C ASN A 129 -4.49 -51.67 -44.39
N LYS A 130 -4.32 -51.71 -45.71
CA LYS A 130 -4.61 -50.67 -46.68
C LYS A 130 -6.12 -50.42 -46.76
N LYS A 131 -6.55 -49.15 -46.80
CA LYS A 131 -7.61 -48.76 -47.75
C LYS A 131 -7.62 -47.26 -48.05
N SER A 132 -7.67 -47.01 -49.34
CA SER A 132 -7.77 -45.74 -50.04
C SER A 132 -9.17 -45.13 -49.93
N LYS A 133 -9.27 -43.79 -49.80
CA LYS A 133 -10.18 -42.99 -50.63
C LYS A 133 -9.96 -41.48 -50.49
N ALA A 134 -9.60 -40.89 -51.64
CA ALA A 134 -10.00 -39.61 -52.20
C ALA A 134 -9.98 -38.32 -51.35
N ARG A 135 -9.10 -37.41 -51.80
CA ARG A 135 -9.19 -35.96 -51.61
C ARG A 135 -9.75 -35.33 -52.89
N PRO A 136 -10.85 -34.55 -52.87
CA PRO A 136 -11.11 -33.58 -53.91
C PRO A 136 -10.66 -32.19 -53.43
N LYS A 137 -9.91 -31.52 -54.30
CA LYS A 137 -9.51 -30.11 -54.20
C LYS A 137 -10.42 -29.34 -55.15
N SER A 138 -11.06 -28.26 -54.69
CA SER A 138 -11.44 -27.05 -55.46
C SER A 138 -12.74 -26.43 -54.94
N GLY A 139 -12.78 -25.10 -54.88
CA GLY A 139 -14.03 -24.35 -54.96
C GLY A 139 -14.18 -23.18 -54.00
N ARG A 140 -13.50 -22.06 -54.25
CA ARG A 140 -13.90 -20.74 -53.72
C ARG A 140 -15.29 -20.40 -54.25
N LYS A 141 -16.21 -19.98 -53.37
CA LYS A 141 -17.27 -19.02 -53.72
C LYS A 141 -17.49 -18.03 -52.58
N SER A 142 -17.58 -16.79 -53.00
CA SER A 142 -17.82 -15.55 -52.28
C SER A 142 -19.26 -15.41 -51.80
N GLY A 143 -19.41 -14.73 -50.65
CA GLY A 143 -20.51 -13.82 -50.38
C GLY A 143 -21.71 -14.40 -49.63
N SER A 144 -21.93 -13.92 -48.40
CA SER A 144 -23.19 -13.27 -48.00
C SER A 144 -23.05 -12.71 -46.58
N SER A 145 -23.34 -11.42 -46.47
CA SER A 145 -23.53 -10.66 -45.25
C SER A 145 -24.69 -11.19 -44.41
N SER A 146 -24.51 -11.31 -43.09
CA SER A 146 -25.61 -11.09 -42.15
C SER A 146 -25.08 -10.63 -40.79
N SER A 147 -25.73 -9.58 -40.33
CA SER A 147 -25.64 -8.90 -39.05
C SER A 147 -26.03 -9.76 -37.86
N SER A 148 -25.30 -9.66 -36.74
CA SER A 148 -25.92 -9.69 -35.41
C SER A 148 -25.01 -9.05 -34.36
N SER A 149 -25.46 -7.88 -33.89
CA SER A 149 -25.40 -7.37 -32.52
C SER A 149 -24.41 -8.03 -31.55
N GLY A 150 -23.36 -7.28 -31.20
CA GLY A 150 -22.51 -7.57 -30.05
C GLY A 150 -23.32 -7.56 -28.75
N THR A 151 -23.26 -8.68 -28.04
CA THR A 151 -23.65 -8.82 -26.64
C THR A 151 -22.80 -7.88 -25.76
N PRO A 152 -23.40 -7.06 -24.88
CA PRO A 152 -22.62 -6.30 -23.91
C PRO A 152 -22.09 -7.25 -22.84
N ALA A 153 -20.81 -7.10 -22.52
CA ALA A 153 -20.12 -7.83 -21.46
C ALA A 153 -20.92 -7.77 -20.14
N SER A 154 -21.09 -8.93 -19.51
CA SER A 154 -21.63 -9.06 -18.17
C SER A 154 -20.88 -8.12 -17.22
N GLN A 155 -21.60 -7.20 -16.60
CA GLN A 155 -21.08 -6.32 -15.55
C GLN A 155 -20.75 -7.16 -14.31
N LEU A 156 -19.54 -7.70 -14.26
CA LEU A 156 -19.01 -8.50 -13.16
C LEU A 156 -18.24 -7.64 -12.14
N TYR A 157 -18.69 -6.42 -11.87
CA TYR A 157 -18.11 -5.58 -10.81
C TYR A 157 -19.17 -4.71 -10.15
N PRO A 158 -19.11 -4.53 -8.81
CA PRO A 158 -20.06 -3.67 -8.10
C PRO A 158 -19.86 -2.21 -8.51
N GLN A 159 -20.96 -1.54 -8.89
CA GLN A 159 -20.93 -0.11 -9.16
C GLN A 159 -20.87 0.70 -7.86
N SER A 160 -20.07 1.77 -7.88
CA SER A 160 -20.01 2.75 -6.80
C SER A 160 -21.35 3.47 -6.68
N ARG A 161 -22.01 3.33 -5.53
CA ARG A 161 -23.15 4.21 -5.18
C ARG A 161 -22.56 5.58 -4.88
N GLY A 162 -22.88 6.56 -5.72
CA GLY A 162 -22.46 7.96 -5.54
C GLY A 162 -22.90 8.54 -4.20
N LEU A 163 -22.33 9.69 -3.84
CA LEU A 163 -22.64 10.39 -2.58
C LEU A 163 -24.16 10.58 -2.43
N VAL A 164 -24.68 10.05 -1.33
CA VAL A 164 -26.05 10.30 -0.86
C VAL A 164 -26.11 11.75 -0.32
N PRO A 165 -27.13 12.56 -0.70
CA PRO A 165 -27.31 13.93 -0.21
C PRO A 165 -27.49 14.04 1.30
#